data_AF-A0A7X3C1T2-F1
#
_entry.id   AF-A0A7X3C1T2-F1
#
_cell.length_a   1.000
_cell.length_b   1.000
_cell.length_c   1.000
_cell.angle_alpha   90.00
_cell.angle_beta   90.00
_cell.angle_gamma   90.00
#
_symmetry.space_group_name_H-M   'P 1'
#
loop_
_entity.id
_entity.type
_entity.pdbx_description
1 polymer ?
#
loop_
_entity_poly.entity_id
_entity_poly.type
_entity_poly.pdbx_seq_one_letter_code
_entity_poly.pdbx_strand_id
1 'polypeptide(L)'
;MLTAEQLRAVIQQTAPFKRAQNLLHNDWQNVNQANPLMREMITVADLQFMMALQETQTDRNLPRVFDPKDYKSVMTFLRRHQGELAAGSQEWLLRDFE
;
A
#
# COMPACT_ATOMS: atom_id res chain seq x y z
N MET A 1 10.85 -1.80 -7.66
CA MET A 1 10.73 -2.65 -8.88
C MET A 1 9.68 -3.74 -8.65
N LEU A 2 8.79 -3.98 -9.62
CA LEU A 2 7.71 -4.97 -9.50
C LEU A 2 8.25 -6.41 -9.62
N THR A 3 7.73 -7.33 -8.79
CA THR A 3 7.99 -8.78 -8.93
C THR A 3 7.22 -9.37 -10.12
N ALA A 4 7.55 -10.60 -10.54
CA ALA A 4 6.82 -11.29 -11.61
C ALA A 4 5.33 -11.48 -11.30
N GLU A 5 5.00 -11.78 -10.04
CA GLU A 5 3.61 -11.90 -9.58
C GLU A 5 2.89 -10.56 -9.59
N GLN A 6 3.54 -9.49 -9.15
CA GLN A 6 2.99 -8.13 -9.20
C GLN A 6 2.79 -7.66 -10.64
N LEU A 7 3.74 -7.94 -11.55
CA LEU A 7 3.59 -7.66 -12.98
C LEU A 7 2.41 -8.41 -13.58
N ARG A 8 2.26 -9.71 -13.26
CA ARG A 8 1.10 -10.48 -13.69
C ARG A 8 -0.20 -9.90 -13.14
N ALA A 9 -0.20 -9.47 -11.88
CA ALA A 9 -1.34 -8.83 -11.24
C ALA A 9 -1.73 -7.50 -11.92
N VAL A 10 -0.75 -6.70 -12.36
CA VAL A 10 -0.96 -5.49 -13.17
C VAL A 10 -1.59 -5.84 -14.52
N ILE A 11 -0.98 -6.78 -15.26
CA ILE A 11 -1.44 -7.18 -16.60
C ILE A 11 -2.88 -7.72 -16.55
N GLN A 12 -3.19 -8.55 -15.55
CA GLN A 12 -4.49 -9.19 -15.39
C GLN A 12 -5.49 -8.33 -14.60
N GLN A 13 -5.09 -7.16 -14.12
CA GLN A 13 -5.88 -6.28 -13.25
C GLN A 13 -6.57 -6.99 -12.08
N THR A 14 -5.83 -7.88 -11.43
CA THR A 14 -6.34 -8.71 -10.32
C THR A 14 -6.66 -7.89 -9.07
N ALA A 15 -7.34 -8.50 -8.09
CA ALA A 15 -7.70 -7.84 -6.84
C ALA A 15 -6.49 -7.23 -6.09
N PRO A 16 -5.33 -7.91 -5.93
CA PRO A 16 -4.14 -7.30 -5.34
C PRO A 16 -3.68 -6.01 -6.03
N PHE A 17 -3.75 -5.95 -7.36
CA PHE A 17 -3.39 -4.75 -8.10
C PHE A 17 -4.37 -3.60 -7.83
N LYS A 18 -5.69 -3.87 -7.89
CA LYS A 18 -6.71 -2.85 -7.59
C LYS A 18 -6.61 -2.34 -6.15
N ARG A 19 -6.31 -3.22 -5.19
CA ARG A 19 -6.04 -2.84 -3.79
C ARG A 19 -4.85 -1.89 -3.68
N ALA A 20 -3.72 -2.27 -4.25
CA ALA A 20 -2.51 -1.45 -4.23
C ALA A 20 -2.71 -0.10 -4.94
N GLN A 21 -3.48 -0.07 -6.03
CA GLN A 21 -3.86 1.15 -6.73
C GLN A 21 -4.77 2.05 -5.90
N ASN A 22 -5.76 1.50 -5.20
CA ASN A 22 -6.63 2.26 -4.31
C ASN A 22 -5.84 2.84 -3.13
N LEU A 23 -4.92 2.07 -2.54
CA LEU A 23 -4.01 2.58 -1.52
C LEU A 23 -3.16 3.74 -2.05
N LEU A 24 -2.63 3.60 -3.27
CA LEU A 24 -1.80 4.60 -3.92
C LEU A 24 -2.55 5.92 -4.22
N HIS A 25 -3.85 5.85 -4.50
CA HIS A 25 -4.70 7.03 -4.68
C HIS A 25 -5.34 7.53 -3.37
N ASN A 26 -4.95 6.95 -2.23
CA ASN A 26 -5.56 7.26 -0.93
C ASN A 26 -7.09 6.99 -0.88
N ASP A 27 -7.58 6.07 -1.72
CA ASP A 27 -8.97 5.62 -1.82
C ASP A 27 -9.26 4.43 -0.88
N TRP A 28 -9.03 4.64 0.41
CA TRP A 28 -9.12 3.60 1.45
C TRP A 28 -10.50 2.93 1.57
N GLN A 29 -11.56 3.69 1.29
CA GLN A 29 -12.92 3.15 1.26
C GLN A 29 -13.09 2.04 0.22
N ASN A 30 -12.30 2.07 -0.84
CA ASN A 30 -12.40 1.15 -1.97
C ASN A 30 -11.40 -0.01 -1.91
N VAL A 31 -10.50 -0.03 -0.92
CA VAL A 31 -9.48 -1.09 -0.81
C VAL A 31 -10.12 -2.47 -0.55
N ASN A 32 -11.24 -2.52 0.16
CA ASN A 32 -11.92 -3.77 0.52
C ASN A 32 -13.19 -4.06 -0.30
N GLN A 33 -13.32 -3.50 -1.52
CA GLN A 33 -14.51 -3.72 -2.36
C GLN A 33 -14.78 -5.19 -2.73
N ALA A 34 -13.77 -6.06 -2.62
CA ALA A 34 -13.95 -7.49 -2.90
C ALA A 34 -14.89 -8.19 -1.91
N ASN A 35 -14.99 -7.70 -0.66
CA ASN A 35 -15.87 -8.28 0.34
C ASN A 35 -16.47 -7.20 1.27
N PRO A 36 -17.69 -6.71 1.00
CA PRO A 36 -18.32 -5.68 1.82
C PRO A 36 -18.68 -6.15 3.24
N LEU A 37 -18.70 -7.46 3.48
CA LEU A 37 -19.03 -8.06 4.78
C LEU A 37 -17.79 -8.30 5.65
N MET A 38 -16.59 -8.27 5.05
CA MET A 38 -15.35 -8.62 5.74
C MET A 38 -14.25 -7.65 5.30
N ARG A 39 -13.96 -6.67 6.16
CA ARG A 39 -12.87 -5.73 5.92
C ARG A 39 -11.54 -6.45 6.15
N GLU A 40 -10.78 -6.69 5.09
CA GLU A 40 -9.43 -7.25 5.19
C GLU A 40 -8.44 -6.16 5.61
N MET A 41 -7.59 -6.51 6.58
CA MET A 41 -6.49 -5.64 6.99
C MET A 41 -5.44 -5.54 5.89
N ILE A 42 -4.77 -4.40 5.81
CA ILE A 42 -3.68 -4.17 4.86
C ILE A 42 -2.42 -4.90 5.33
N THR A 43 -1.90 -5.75 4.46
CA THR A 43 -0.73 -6.60 4.72
C THR A 43 0.56 -5.96 4.23
N VAL A 44 1.70 -6.54 4.62
CA VAL A 44 3.02 -6.15 4.09
C VAL A 44 3.06 -6.28 2.56
N ALA A 45 2.42 -7.30 2.00
CA ALA A 45 2.38 -7.50 0.55
C ALA A 45 1.63 -6.38 -0.17
N ASP A 46 0.50 -5.91 0.40
CA ASP A 46 -0.24 -4.76 -0.14
C ASP A 46 0.63 -3.49 -0.14
N LEU A 47 1.34 -3.22 0.97
CA LEU A 47 2.24 -2.06 1.10
C LEU A 47 3.42 -2.13 0.13
N GLN A 48 4.07 -3.29 0.02
CA GLN A 48 5.16 -3.52 -0.91
C GLN A 48 4.73 -3.32 -2.36
N PHE A 49 3.54 -3.78 -2.72
CA PHE A 49 3.02 -3.59 -4.06
C PHE A 49 2.66 -2.12 -4.32
N MET A 50 1.97 -1.45 -3.38
CA MET A 50 1.67 -0.03 -3.48
C MET A 50 2.94 0.82 -3.68
N MET A 51 4.00 0.56 -2.90
CA MET A 51 5.28 1.25 -3.06
C MET A 51 5.93 0.94 -4.42
N ALA A 52 5.91 -0.32 -4.86
CA ALA A 52 6.45 -0.69 -6.17
C ALA A 52 5.69 0.00 -7.30
N LEU A 53 4.37 0.17 -7.19
CA LEU A 53 3.57 0.95 -8.12
C LEU A 53 3.93 2.43 -8.07
N GLN A 54 4.10 3.01 -6.88
CA GLN A 54 4.54 4.40 -6.68
C GLN A 54 5.88 4.68 -7.36
N GLU A 55 6.82 3.73 -7.34
CA GLU A 55 8.11 3.85 -8.05
C GLU A 55 7.97 3.79 -9.57
N THR A 56 6.95 3.11 -10.09
CA THR A 56 6.70 2.99 -11.53
C THR A 56 5.87 4.14 -12.10
N GLN A 57 5.26 4.98 -11.26
CA GLN A 57 4.52 6.14 -11.73
C GLN A 57 5.49 7.16 -12.35
N THR A 58 5.35 7.34 -13.66
CA THR A 58 6.06 8.37 -14.42
C THR A 58 5.46 9.76 -14.20
N ASP A 59 4.24 9.82 -13.70
CA ASP A 59 3.54 11.08 -13.41
C ASP A 59 4.03 11.68 -12.10
N ARG A 60 4.96 12.63 -12.21
CA ARG A 60 5.56 13.34 -11.06
C ARG A 60 4.56 14.19 -10.27
N ASN A 61 3.33 14.36 -10.77
CA ASN A 61 2.31 15.18 -10.13
C ASN A 61 1.45 14.40 -9.12
N LEU A 62 1.51 13.06 -9.11
CA LEU A 62 0.85 12.29 -8.07
C LEU A 62 1.66 12.38 -6.78
N PRO A 63 1.11 12.94 -5.69
CA PRO A 63 1.83 13.02 -4.43
C PRO A 63 2.10 11.60 -3.92
N ARG A 64 3.36 11.34 -3.53
CA ARG A 64 3.69 10.10 -2.83
C ARG A 64 2.81 9.97 -1.59
N VAL A 65 2.17 8.81 -1.42
CA VAL A 65 1.31 8.52 -0.28
C VAL A 65 2.13 8.56 1.01
N PHE A 66 3.30 7.93 1.00
CA PHE A 66 4.33 8.11 2.00
C PHE A 66 5.72 7.74 1.45
N ASP A 67 6.76 8.18 2.14
CA ASP A 67 8.14 7.76 1.91
C ASP A 67 8.59 6.79 3.00
N PRO A 68 8.85 5.51 2.69
CA PRO A 68 9.25 4.51 3.68
C PRO A 68 10.61 4.82 4.32
N LYS A 69 11.43 5.71 3.74
CA LYS A 69 12.74 6.09 4.28
C LYS A 69 12.69 7.34 5.16
N ASP A 70 11.56 8.05 5.19
CA ASP A 70 11.37 9.22 6.04
C ASP A 70 10.53 8.84 7.27
N TYR A 71 11.16 8.85 8.45
CA TYR A 71 10.51 8.50 9.71
C TYR A 71 9.24 9.33 9.95
N LYS A 72 9.27 10.63 9.63
CA LYS A 72 8.12 11.51 9.82
C LYS A 72 6.96 11.11 8.91
N SER A 73 7.25 10.77 7.65
CA SER A 73 6.28 10.25 6.69
C SER A 73 5.66 8.94 7.18
N VAL A 74 6.49 7.98 7.60
CA VAL A 74 6.03 6.68 8.14
C VAL A 74 5.15 6.87 9.37
N MET A 75 5.57 7.69 10.34
CA MET A 75 4.78 7.95 11.54
C MET A 75 3.47 8.68 11.24
N THR A 76 3.46 9.58 10.26
CA THR A 76 2.23 10.26 9.83
C THR A 76 1.27 9.27 9.19
N PHE A 77 1.78 8.37 8.34
CA PHE A 77 1.01 7.30 7.71
C PHE A 77 0.42 6.35 8.74
N LEU A 78 1.25 5.86 9.69
CA LEU A 78 0.81 4.96 10.75
C LEU A 78 -0.28 5.61 11.61
N ARG A 79 -0.09 6.84 12.09
CA ARG A 79 -1.12 7.53 12.90
C ARG A 79 -2.46 7.66 12.18
N ARG A 80 -2.45 7.79 10.85
CA ARG A 80 -3.66 7.95 10.05
C ARG A 80 -4.35 6.61 9.77
N HIS A 81 -3.61 5.53 9.57
CA HIS A 81 -4.13 4.26 9.05
C HIS A 81 -3.95 3.06 9.99
N GLN A 82 -3.50 3.25 11.23
CA GLN A 82 -3.19 2.16 12.16
C GLN A 82 -4.30 1.11 12.29
N GLY A 83 -5.57 1.54 12.36
CA GLY A 83 -6.72 0.64 12.50
C GLY A 83 -7.04 -0.20 11.25
N GLU A 84 -6.41 0.10 10.12
CA GLU A 84 -6.61 -0.59 8.84
C GLU A 84 -5.44 -1.53 8.51
N LEU A 85 -4.30 -1.36 9.18
CA LEU A 85 -3.08 -2.14 8.97
C LEU A 85 -3.07 -3.38 9.86
N ALA A 86 -2.66 -4.53 9.29
CA ALA A 86 -2.34 -5.70 10.09
C ALA A 86 -1.16 -5.42 11.04
N ALA A 87 -1.10 -6.09 12.19
CA ALA A 87 -0.05 -5.87 13.19
C ALA A 87 1.37 -6.00 12.58
N GLY A 88 1.62 -7.06 11.81
CA GLY A 88 2.90 -7.26 11.13
C GLY A 88 3.21 -6.19 10.06
N SER A 89 2.21 -5.50 9.52
CA SER A 89 2.42 -4.37 8.60
C SER A 89 2.89 -3.12 9.34
N GLN A 90 2.41 -2.92 10.58
CA GLN A 90 2.85 -1.81 11.43
C GLN A 90 4.32 -2.00 11.84
N GLU A 91 4.66 -3.21 12.30
CA GLU A 91 6.04 -3.58 12.65
C GLU A 91 6.97 -3.46 11.43
N TRP A 92 6.54 -3.96 10.28
CA TRP A 92 7.33 -3.90 9.05
C TRP A 92 7.61 -2.46 8.59
N LEU A 93 6.68 -1.52 8.81
CA LEU A 93 6.90 -0.09 8.50
C LEU A 93 7.94 0.56 9.44
N LEU A 94 8.04 0.09 10.68
CA LEU A 94 8.94 0.66 11.70
C LEU A 94 10.33 0.04 11.70
N ARG A 95 10.50 -1.17 11.14
CA ARG A 95 11.74 -1.98 11.21
C ARG A 95 13.04 -1.26 10.86
N ASP A 96 12.99 -0.26 9.98
CA ASP A 96 14.17 0.44 9.48
C ASP A 96 14.56 1.65 10.37
N PHE A 97 13.80 1.91 11.45
CA PHE A 97 13.98 3.01 12.40
C PHE A 97 14.17 2.55 13.86
N GLU A 98 14.19 1.24 14.09
CA GLU A 98 14.44 0.62 15.40
C GLU A 98 15.93 0.33 15.64
#